data_AF-A0AB34IMB7-F1
#
_entry.id   AF-A0AB34IMB7-F1
#
_cell.length_a   1.000
_cell.length_b   1.000
_cell.length_c   1.000
_cell.angle_alpha   90.00
_cell.angle_beta   90.00
_cell.angle_gamma   90.00
#
_symmetry.space_group_name_H-M   'P 1'
#
loop_
_entity.id
_entity.type
_entity.pdbx_description
1 polymer ?
#
loop_
_entity_poly.entity_id
_entity_poly.type
_entity_poly.pdbx_seq_one_letter_code
_entity_poly.pdbx_strand_id
1 'polypeptide(L)'
;MSSNAFNFNPTATVSSVCSPRVVGCQEPAADNYFSSANVAGYCDYPGCTDSSALNFDAEANRDTGLCEYSRLGCTISYALNYAIDANTDDADAVCIKARLAGSCKSLGVWLLQR
;
A
#
# COMPACT_ATOMS: atom_id res chain seq x y z
N MET A 1 0.84 26.71 -40.13
CA MET A 1 1.56 26.06 -39.02
C MET A 1 0.86 26.44 -37.72
N SER A 2 0.46 25.48 -36.89
CA SER A 2 -0.25 25.75 -35.62
C SER A 2 0.76 26.05 -34.51
N SER A 3 0.60 27.16 -33.79
CA SER A 3 1.47 27.57 -32.67
C SER A 3 1.40 26.60 -31.48
N ASN A 4 0.39 25.73 -31.44
CA ASN A 4 0.14 24.81 -30.34
C ASN A 4 0.62 23.37 -30.65
N ALA A 5 1.35 23.17 -31.75
CA ALA A 5 1.95 21.88 -32.10
C ALA A 5 3.18 21.58 -31.22
N PHE A 6 3.46 20.28 -30.99
CA PHE A 6 4.64 19.85 -30.26
C PHE A 6 5.94 20.25 -30.96
N ASN A 7 5.94 20.20 -32.30
CA ASN A 7 7.07 20.56 -33.16
C ASN A 7 6.94 21.97 -33.76
N PHE A 8 6.29 22.91 -33.07
CA PHE A 8 6.22 24.30 -33.54
C PHE A 8 7.61 24.94 -33.55
N ASN A 9 8.02 25.45 -34.71
CA ASN A 9 9.26 26.21 -34.88
C ASN A 9 8.96 27.46 -35.73
N PRO A 10 9.04 28.68 -35.16
CA PRO A 10 8.72 29.92 -35.86
C PRO A 10 9.73 30.28 -36.96
N THR A 11 10.91 29.65 -36.99
CA THR A 11 11.94 29.86 -38.02
C THR A 11 12.07 28.68 -38.99
N ALA A 12 11.09 27.76 -39.01
CA ALA A 12 11.11 26.62 -39.91
C ALA A 12 11.06 27.08 -41.39
N THR A 13 12.06 26.70 -42.17
CA THR A 13 12.13 26.97 -43.62
C THR A 13 11.53 25.85 -44.47
N VAL A 14 11.22 24.70 -43.86
CA VAL A 14 10.62 23.51 -44.49
C VAL A 14 9.39 23.07 -43.71
N SER A 15 8.31 22.72 -44.40
CA SER A 15 7.09 22.20 -43.78
C SER A 15 7.24 20.72 -43.44
N SER A 16 6.86 20.34 -42.21
CA SER A 16 6.71 18.96 -41.77
C SER A 16 5.25 18.67 -41.39
N VAL A 17 4.95 17.42 -41.09
CA VAL A 17 3.65 17.06 -40.47
C VAL A 17 3.52 17.70 -39.10
N CYS A 18 2.33 18.19 -38.78
CA CYS A 18 2.02 18.78 -37.49
C CYS A 18 1.87 17.68 -36.45
N SER A 19 2.74 17.65 -35.44
CA SER A 19 2.61 16.73 -34.31
C SER A 19 1.74 17.38 -33.22
N PRO A 20 0.56 16.85 -32.91
CA PRO A 20 -0.26 17.39 -31.83
C PRO A 20 0.46 17.24 -30.49
N ARG A 21 0.24 18.18 -29.57
CA ARG A 21 0.63 18.01 -28.17
C ARG A 21 -0.30 17.00 -27.51
N VAL A 22 0.29 16.00 -26.88
CA VAL A 22 -0.38 14.94 -26.14
C VAL A 22 0.19 14.95 -24.74
N VAL A 23 -0.54 15.56 -23.81
CA VAL A 23 -0.15 15.67 -22.40
C VAL A 23 -0.54 14.39 -21.67
N GLY A 24 0.37 13.82 -20.90
CA GLY A 24 0.09 12.64 -20.08
C GLY A 24 1.31 12.20 -19.27
N CYS A 25 1.10 11.26 -18.36
CA CYS A 25 2.20 10.68 -17.61
C CYS A 25 3.10 9.86 -18.53
N GLN A 26 4.41 10.08 -18.47
CA GLN A 26 5.40 9.36 -19.26
C GLN A 26 6.14 8.28 -18.46
N GLU A 27 5.81 8.14 -17.18
CA GLU A 27 6.42 7.17 -16.27
C GLU A 27 5.65 5.84 -16.28
N PRO A 28 6.26 4.71 -16.71
CA PRO A 28 5.58 3.40 -16.76
C PRO A 28 5.11 2.86 -15.41
N ALA A 29 5.66 3.37 -14.32
CA ALA A 29 5.31 2.96 -12.96
C ALA A 29 4.01 3.63 -12.45
N ALA A 30 3.51 4.68 -13.12
CA ALA A 30 2.30 5.37 -12.71
C ALA A 30 1.03 4.65 -13.21
N ASP A 31 -0.05 4.75 -12.43
CA ASP A 31 -1.34 4.12 -12.77
C ASP A 31 -1.99 4.77 -14.00
N ASN A 32 -1.70 6.05 -14.24
CA ASN A 32 -2.15 6.81 -15.41
C ASN A 32 -1.09 6.94 -16.52
N TYR A 33 -0.15 6.00 -16.60
CA TYR A 33 0.87 5.98 -17.65
C TYR A 33 0.26 6.05 -19.05
N PHE A 34 0.77 6.96 -19.88
CA PHE A 34 0.35 7.12 -21.26
C PHE A 34 1.53 7.14 -22.21
N SER A 35 1.82 5.99 -22.82
CA SER A 35 2.96 5.78 -23.73
C SER A 35 2.97 6.67 -24.97
N SER A 36 1.82 7.24 -25.34
CA SER A 36 1.70 8.17 -26.48
C SER A 36 1.86 9.64 -26.07
N ALA A 37 2.05 9.94 -24.79
CA ALA A 37 2.31 11.30 -24.32
C ALA A 37 3.65 11.80 -24.86
N ASN A 38 3.63 12.97 -25.49
CA ASN A 38 4.84 13.67 -25.93
C ASN A 38 5.14 14.92 -25.10
N VAL A 39 4.26 15.26 -24.15
CA VAL A 39 4.46 16.32 -23.17
C VAL A 39 4.21 15.73 -21.78
N ALA A 40 5.18 15.85 -20.89
CA ALA A 40 5.06 15.38 -19.51
C ALA A 40 3.85 16.04 -18.81
N GLY A 41 2.99 15.21 -18.23
CA GLY A 41 1.83 15.59 -17.43
C GLY A 41 1.91 15.02 -16.02
N TYR A 42 0.80 15.14 -15.28
CA TYR A 42 0.66 14.56 -13.94
C TYR A 42 0.74 13.02 -13.99
N CYS A 43 1.54 12.43 -13.11
CA CYS A 43 1.62 10.99 -12.90
C CYS A 43 0.94 10.63 -11.58
N ASP A 44 0.02 9.68 -11.61
CA ASP A 44 -0.76 9.23 -10.46
C ASP A 44 -0.14 7.97 -9.85
N TYR A 45 0.20 8.05 -8.57
CA TYR A 45 0.76 6.95 -7.79
C TYR A 45 -0.18 6.68 -6.60
N PRO A 46 -1.12 5.73 -6.74
CA PRO A 46 -2.04 5.39 -5.67
C PRO A 46 -1.35 4.58 -4.58
N GLY A 47 -1.51 4.99 -3.34
CA GLY A 47 -1.03 4.23 -2.18
C GLY A 47 -1.56 4.80 -0.88
N CYS A 48 -0.98 4.41 0.25
CA CYS A 48 -1.27 5.06 1.53
C CYS A 48 -0.31 6.24 1.72
N THR A 49 -0.86 7.44 1.89
CA THR A 49 -0.04 8.67 2.05
C THR A 49 0.21 9.04 3.52
N ASP A 50 -0.42 8.33 4.46
CA ASP A 50 -0.24 8.57 5.89
C ASP A 50 1.01 7.84 6.41
N SER A 51 2.01 8.60 6.86
CA SER A 51 3.27 8.07 7.39
C SER A 51 3.15 7.31 8.72
N SER A 52 1.99 7.38 9.37
CA SER A 52 1.68 6.59 10.58
C SER A 52 1.06 5.23 10.26
N ALA A 53 0.69 4.97 9.01
CA ALA A 53 0.15 3.68 8.58
C ALA A 53 1.26 2.62 8.42
N LEU A 54 0.89 1.36 8.65
CA LEU A 54 1.75 0.18 8.49
C LEU A 54 2.15 -0.07 7.03
N ASN A 55 1.32 0.36 6.08
CA ASN A 55 1.50 0.22 4.64
C ASN A 55 1.77 1.57 3.95
N PHE A 56 2.38 2.52 4.66
CA PHE A 56 2.78 3.81 4.09
C PHE A 56 3.64 3.63 2.83
N ASP A 57 3.27 4.36 1.77
CA ASP A 57 4.01 4.41 0.51
C ASP A 57 4.54 5.84 0.29
N ALA A 58 5.86 5.98 0.27
CA ALA A 58 6.53 7.26 0.10
C ALA A 58 6.46 7.81 -1.34
N GLU A 59 6.16 6.96 -2.32
CA GLU A 59 5.98 7.35 -3.72
C GLU A 59 4.52 7.70 -4.03
N ALA A 60 3.59 7.35 -3.15
CA ALA A 60 2.17 7.65 -3.33
C ALA A 60 1.88 9.15 -3.24
N ASN A 61 1.13 9.66 -4.23
CA ASN A 61 0.66 11.04 -4.27
C ASN A 61 -0.88 11.15 -4.23
N ARG A 62 -1.57 10.01 -4.27
CA ARG A 62 -3.01 9.91 -4.08
C ARG A 62 -3.33 8.85 -3.05
N ASP A 63 -4.03 9.26 -1.99
CA ASP A 63 -4.51 8.32 -0.98
C ASP A 63 -5.62 7.44 -1.56
N THR A 64 -5.45 6.13 -1.40
CA THR A 64 -6.45 5.12 -1.77
C THR A 64 -7.52 4.93 -0.69
N GLY A 65 -7.31 5.47 0.52
CA GLY A 65 -8.16 5.20 1.68
C GLY A 65 -8.00 3.78 2.24
N LEU A 66 -7.00 3.04 1.76
CA LEU A 66 -6.67 1.67 2.18
C LEU A 66 -5.48 1.63 3.15
N CYS A 67 -5.20 2.75 3.84
CA CYS A 67 -4.18 2.78 4.88
C CYS A 67 -4.52 1.82 6.02
N GLU A 68 -3.57 0.95 6.35
CA GLU A 68 -3.66 0.00 7.45
C GLU A 68 -2.99 0.60 8.68
N TYR A 69 -3.70 0.69 9.79
CA TYR A 69 -3.17 1.24 11.03
C TYR A 69 -2.98 0.16 12.07
N SER A 70 -2.02 0.36 12.97
CA SER A 70 -1.84 -0.53 14.10
C SER A 70 -3.11 -0.57 14.97
N ARG A 71 -3.47 -1.80 15.34
CA ARG A 71 -4.49 -2.14 16.33
C ARG A 71 -3.76 -3.00 17.35
N LEU A 72 -3.44 -2.37 18.49
CA LEU A 72 -2.68 -3.00 19.55
C LEU A 72 -3.55 -4.03 20.28
N GLY A 73 -2.98 -5.20 20.51
CA GLY A 73 -3.57 -6.27 21.30
C GLY A 73 -2.76 -7.55 21.14
N CYS A 74 -3.15 -8.62 21.82
CA CYS A 74 -2.46 -9.90 21.64
C CYS A 74 -2.92 -10.57 20.34
N THR A 75 -2.00 -10.80 19.40
CA THR A 75 -2.30 -11.44 18.10
C THR A 75 -2.23 -12.97 18.14
N ILE A 76 -1.80 -13.54 19.27
CA ILE A 76 -1.66 -14.99 19.47
C ILE A 76 -3.03 -15.62 19.72
N SER A 77 -3.56 -16.38 18.76
CA SER A 77 -4.91 -16.98 18.79
C SER A 77 -5.20 -17.92 19.97
N TYR A 78 -4.17 -18.44 20.63
CA TYR A 78 -4.28 -19.30 21.82
C TYR A 78 -3.96 -18.57 23.13
N ALA A 79 -3.80 -17.24 23.11
CA ALA A 79 -3.72 -16.45 24.32
C ALA A 79 -5.12 -16.23 24.91
N LEU A 80 -5.20 -16.17 26.25
CA LEU A 80 -6.47 -15.90 26.94
C LEU A 80 -7.00 -14.49 26.66
N ASN A 81 -6.11 -13.56 26.33
CA ASN A 81 -6.42 -12.18 25.95
C ASN A 81 -6.20 -11.93 24.45
N TYR A 82 -6.35 -12.95 23.60
CA TYR A 82 -6.34 -12.77 22.14
C TYR A 82 -7.37 -11.72 21.72
N ALA A 83 -6.92 -10.74 20.93
CA ALA A 83 -7.76 -9.70 20.34
C ALA A 83 -7.92 -9.98 18.84
N ILE A 84 -9.14 -10.28 18.42
CA ILE A 84 -9.46 -10.70 17.03
C ILE A 84 -9.20 -9.61 15.99
N ASP A 85 -9.26 -8.35 16.42
CA ASP A 85 -9.06 -7.14 15.63
C ASP A 85 -7.66 -6.54 15.80
N ALA A 86 -6.81 -7.15 16.64
CA ALA A 86 -5.42 -6.75 16.76
C ALA A 86 -4.59 -7.26 15.57
N ASN A 87 -3.79 -6.36 14.99
CA ASN A 87 -2.84 -6.68 13.92
C ASN A 87 -1.39 -6.38 14.32
N THR A 88 -1.19 -5.81 15.50
CA THR A 88 0.11 -5.43 16.05
C THR A 88 0.16 -5.89 17.49
N ASP A 89 1.16 -6.71 17.84
CA ASP A 89 1.36 -7.13 19.21
C ASP A 89 1.66 -5.90 20.08
N ASP A 90 0.88 -5.74 21.14
CA ASP A 90 1.16 -4.76 22.18
C ASP A 90 2.37 -5.25 22.97
N ALA A 91 3.55 -4.67 22.70
CA ALA A 91 4.81 -5.06 23.32
C ALA A 91 4.82 -4.90 24.85
N ASP A 92 3.92 -4.08 25.41
CA ASP A 92 3.75 -3.90 26.85
C ASP A 92 2.67 -4.83 27.43
N ALA A 93 1.77 -5.39 26.59
CA ALA A 93 0.81 -6.40 27.00
C ALA A 93 1.40 -7.81 26.82
N VAL A 94 1.76 -8.46 27.94
CA VAL A 94 2.07 -9.89 27.91
C VAL A 94 0.85 -10.65 27.37
N CYS A 95 0.99 -11.25 26.19
CA CYS A 95 0.07 -12.28 25.73
C CYS A 95 -0.03 -13.36 26.81
N ILE A 96 -1.19 -13.40 27.48
CA ILE A 96 -1.44 -14.32 28.59
C ILE A 96 -1.53 -15.70 27.96
N LYS A 97 -0.44 -16.46 28.03
CA LYS A 97 -0.45 -17.84 27.59
C LYS A 97 -1.59 -18.55 28.29
N ALA A 98 -2.51 -19.14 27.53
CA ALA A 98 -3.36 -20.16 28.10
C ALA A 98 -2.40 -21.22 28.67
N ARG A 99 -2.34 -21.34 30.00
CA ARG A 99 -1.81 -22.57 30.57
C ARG A 99 -2.71 -23.64 29.99
N LEU A 100 -2.17 -24.46 29.09
CA LEU A 100 -2.62 -25.84 28.96
C LEU A 100 -2.34 -26.51 30.31
N ALA A 101 -3.14 -26.17 31.33
CA ALA A 101 -3.33 -27.03 32.48
C ALA A 101 -4.18 -28.20 31.97
N GLY A 102 -3.53 -29.07 31.21
CA GLY A 102 -4.19 -30.09 30.41
C GLY A 102 -3.59 -30.12 29.01
N SER A 103 -2.47 -30.83 28.89
CA SER A 103 -2.21 -31.58 27.67
C SER A 103 -3.52 -32.28 27.24
N CYS A 104 -3.90 -32.16 25.97
CA CYS A 104 -4.77 -33.17 25.38
C CYS A 104 -3.94 -34.47 25.32
N LYS A 105 -3.79 -35.16 26.45
CA LYS A 105 -3.57 -36.60 26.40
C LYS A 105 -4.89 -37.18 25.95
N SER A 106 -4.92 -37.52 24.66
CA SER A 106 -5.77 -38.58 24.13
C SER A 106 -6.04 -39.60 25.23
N LEU A 107 -7.31 -39.70 25.62
CA LEU A 107 -7.96 -40.82 26.29
C LEU A 107 -7.07 -41.68 27.22
N GLY A 108 -7.25 -41.50 28.53
CA GLY A 108 -7.09 -42.58 29.50
C GLY A 108 -5.83 -42.52 30.37
N VAL A 109 -6.01 -42.02 31.59
CA VAL A 109 -5.54 -42.55 32.89
C VAL A 109 -5.43 -41.38 33.86
N TRP A 110 -6.29 -41.41 34.87
CA TRP A 110 -6.39 -40.46 35.97
C TRP A 110 -5.14 -40.50 36.85
N LEU A 111 -4.48 -39.36 37.04
CA LEU A 111 -3.69 -39.11 38.25
C LEU A 111 -4.00 -37.70 38.76
N LEU A 112 -4.75 -37.65 39.87
CA LEU A 112 -4.86 -36.49 40.75
C LEU A 112 -3.47 -36.12 41.25
N GLN A 113 -3.08 -34.85 41.18
CA GLN A 113 -2.02 -34.33 42.03
C GLN A 113 -2.45 -32.98 42.64
N ARG A 114 -2.24 -32.92 43.96
CA ARG A 114 -2.43 -31.77 44.84
C ARG A 114 -1.45 -30.64 44.50
#